data_AF-A0AAJ2IJQ2-F1
#
_entry.id   AF-A0AAJ2IJQ2-F1
#
_cell.length_a   1.000
_cell.length_b   1.000
_cell.length_c   1.000
_cell.angle_alpha   90.00
_cell.angle_beta   90.00
_cell.angle_gamma   90.00
#
_symmetry.space_group_name_H-M   'P 1'
#
loop_
_entity.id
_entity.type
_entity.pdbx_description
1 polymer ?
#
loop_
_entity_poly.entity_id
_entity_poly.type
_entity_poly.pdbx_seq_one_letter_code
_entity_poly.pdbx_strand_id
1 'polypeptide(L)'
;MTEAGLAKAMRQMRGLRRAILSYWYATLEDKTAALIEATSACLVVNILDESVFEPEFGEPYKKLRERSPGGRVVTGLELVRNCETHSPVTFDDLLVQNRAYSVPMNAGAQVMRAVWHWADYANLPTDYVGLCGPDSSEFQKRARKEAQHGYRDSVAGRSVVETLFDAERFFLSLEPRLAVALRPALRYSFAEVQEDALTVLHRPLEGFVGAVPLPDLSNHWDERTTALAPPADRYVENLVKRKNKDVPAGEKRFVTHKIVSGQGVVGYSGDVETATGEHMAWVERSAQIARDIRAGYQYVVALGDDEILVAASDNLVLSAFIGGRDMLMELDGAPDSRGLDRLHAVEAYPDLYVSMRRGF
;
A
#
# COMPACT_ATOMS: atom_id res chain seq x y z
N MET A 1 -15.14 7.03 -28.70
CA MET A 1 -14.37 8.29 -28.65
C MET A 1 -14.03 8.72 -30.06
N THR A 2 -14.24 9.99 -30.39
CA THR A 2 -13.82 10.60 -31.67
C THR A 2 -12.29 10.65 -31.76
N GLU A 3 -11.72 10.84 -32.96
CA GLU A 3 -10.26 10.99 -33.11
C GLU A 3 -9.73 12.26 -32.42
N ALA A 4 -10.50 13.36 -32.45
CA ALA A 4 -10.18 14.57 -31.70
C ALA A 4 -10.23 14.35 -30.18
N GLY A 5 -11.26 13.65 -29.71
CA GLY A 5 -11.38 13.21 -28.32
C GLY A 5 -10.23 12.32 -27.88
N LEU A 6 -9.81 11.38 -28.73
CA LEU A 6 -8.66 10.50 -28.47
C LEU A 6 -7.36 11.28 -28.37
N ALA A 7 -7.10 12.21 -29.29
CA ALA A 7 -5.91 13.05 -29.22
C ALA A 7 -5.86 13.89 -27.92
N LYS A 8 -7.02 14.39 -27.47
CA LYS A 8 -7.16 15.10 -26.18
C LYS A 8 -6.92 14.15 -25.00
N ALA A 9 -7.52 12.96 -25.02
CA ALA A 9 -7.34 11.92 -24.01
C ALA A 9 -5.87 11.49 -23.89
N MET A 10 -5.20 11.21 -25.01
CA MET A 10 -3.77 10.85 -25.02
C MET A 10 -2.87 11.97 -24.47
N ARG A 11 -3.21 13.25 -24.71
CA ARG A 11 -2.49 14.38 -24.13
C ARG A 11 -2.67 14.42 -22.61
N GLN A 12 -3.90 14.32 -22.13
CA GLN A 12 -4.20 14.41 -20.71
C GLN A 12 -3.74 13.17 -19.92
N MET A 13 -3.81 11.97 -20.51
CA MET A 13 -3.22 10.77 -19.93
C MET A 13 -1.70 10.89 -19.78
N ARG A 14 -1.00 11.48 -20.76
CA ARG A 14 0.43 11.81 -20.59
C ARG A 14 0.66 12.78 -19.45
N GLY A 15 -0.21 13.78 -19.30
CA GLY A 15 -0.19 14.71 -18.16
C GLY A 15 -0.36 13.98 -16.83
N LEU A 16 -1.34 13.08 -16.71
CA LEU A 16 -1.62 12.32 -15.49
C LEU A 16 -0.42 11.47 -15.11
N ARG A 17 0.17 10.78 -16.10
CA ARG A 17 1.36 9.95 -15.90
C ARG A 17 2.57 10.74 -15.40
N ARG A 18 2.78 11.95 -15.95
CA ARG A 18 3.80 12.87 -15.45
C ARG A 18 3.52 13.31 -14.03
N ALA A 19 2.28 13.67 -13.71
CA ALA A 19 1.90 14.10 -12.36
C ALA A 19 2.05 12.98 -11.32
N ILE A 20 1.72 11.73 -11.65
CA ILE A 20 1.95 10.58 -10.77
C ILE A 20 3.44 10.40 -10.47
N LEU A 21 4.28 10.56 -11.50
CA LEU A 21 5.72 10.45 -11.37
C LEU A 21 6.31 11.61 -10.56
N SER A 22 5.89 12.85 -10.82
CA SER A 22 6.28 14.03 -10.05
C SER A 22 5.90 13.87 -8.58
N TYR A 23 4.67 13.41 -8.30
CA TYR A 23 4.23 13.08 -6.95
C TYR A 23 5.15 12.07 -6.28
N TRP A 24 5.53 10.99 -6.98
CA TRP A 24 6.46 10.01 -6.43
C TRP A 24 7.81 10.64 -6.03
N TYR A 25 8.39 11.50 -6.87
CA TYR A 25 9.64 12.19 -6.52
C TYR A 25 9.47 13.17 -5.35
N ALA A 26 8.36 13.89 -5.32
CA ALA A 26 8.05 14.81 -4.23
C ALA A 26 7.95 14.08 -2.87
N THR A 27 7.66 12.77 -2.86
CA THR A 27 7.69 11.97 -1.63
C THR A 27 9.09 11.76 -1.02
N LEU A 28 10.16 12.08 -1.76
CA LEU A 28 11.55 12.09 -1.28
C LEU A 28 11.98 13.45 -0.70
N GLU A 29 11.21 14.50 -0.97
CA GLU A 29 11.53 15.87 -0.60
C GLU A 29 10.87 16.20 0.75
N ASP A 30 9.57 16.49 0.76
CA ASP A 30 8.79 16.74 1.97
C ASP A 30 7.27 16.60 1.74
N LYS A 31 6.49 16.79 2.81
CA LYS A 31 5.02 16.72 2.79
C LYS A 31 4.38 17.77 1.88
N THR A 32 4.94 18.98 1.82
CA THR A 32 4.39 20.11 1.07
C THR A 32 4.55 19.88 -0.42
N ALA A 33 5.74 19.47 -0.86
CA ALA A 33 5.99 19.09 -2.25
C ALA A 33 5.05 17.95 -2.67
N ALA A 34 4.91 16.92 -1.82
CA ALA A 34 4.01 15.80 -2.10
C ALA A 34 2.53 16.25 -2.20
N LEU A 35 2.08 17.17 -1.36
CA LEU A 35 0.73 17.73 -1.41
C LEU A 35 0.48 18.50 -2.71
N ILE A 36 1.41 19.38 -3.11
CA ILE A 36 1.31 20.17 -4.35
C ILE A 36 1.17 19.25 -5.57
N GLU A 37 2.01 18.21 -5.65
CA GLU A 37 1.99 17.27 -6.78
C GLU A 37 0.76 16.35 -6.74
N ALA A 38 0.30 15.94 -5.56
CA ALA A 38 -0.94 15.16 -5.41
C ALA A 38 -2.16 15.95 -5.90
N THR A 39 -2.26 17.22 -5.50
CA THR A 39 -3.32 18.14 -5.94
C THR A 39 -3.25 18.39 -7.45
N SER A 40 -2.04 18.57 -7.98
CA SER A 40 -1.80 18.71 -9.42
C SER A 40 -2.26 17.47 -10.20
N ALA A 41 -1.99 16.27 -9.69
CA ALA A 41 -2.49 15.03 -10.28
C ALA A 41 -4.03 14.96 -10.23
N CYS A 42 -4.65 15.37 -9.12
CA CYS A 42 -6.12 15.43 -9.01
C CYS A 42 -6.73 16.38 -10.04
N LEU A 43 -6.10 17.52 -10.33
CA LEU A 43 -6.53 18.43 -11.40
C LEU A 43 -6.55 17.74 -12.76
N VAL A 44 -5.51 16.97 -13.10
CA VAL A 44 -5.46 16.24 -14.38
C VAL A 44 -6.51 15.13 -14.45
N VAL A 45 -6.74 14.41 -13.34
CA VAL A 45 -7.85 13.42 -13.26
C VAL A 45 -9.19 14.08 -13.56
N ASN A 46 -9.47 15.25 -12.98
CA ASN A 46 -10.71 15.99 -13.23
C ASN A 46 -10.83 16.49 -14.67
N ILE A 47 -9.72 16.92 -15.30
CA ILE A 47 -9.73 17.30 -16.71
C ILE A 47 -10.05 16.08 -17.59
N LEU A 48 -9.48 14.91 -17.30
CA LEU A 48 -9.84 13.67 -17.99
C LEU A 48 -11.33 13.36 -17.80
N ASP A 49 -11.82 13.43 -16.58
CA ASP A 49 -13.20 13.13 -16.21
C ASP A 49 -14.21 14.06 -16.92
N GLU A 50 -14.18 15.36 -16.60
CA GLU A 50 -15.20 16.34 -16.99
C GLU A 50 -15.00 16.89 -18.41
N SER A 51 -13.76 16.99 -18.88
CA SER A 51 -13.44 17.66 -20.14
C SER A 51 -13.08 16.70 -21.28
N VAL A 52 -12.89 15.42 -21.00
CA VAL A 52 -12.56 14.41 -22.02
C VAL A 52 -13.60 13.30 -22.05
N PHE A 53 -13.76 12.53 -20.99
CA PHE A 53 -14.60 11.34 -21.00
C PHE A 53 -16.09 11.66 -20.88
N GLU A 54 -16.49 12.56 -19.99
CA GLU A 54 -17.90 12.96 -19.87
C GLU A 54 -18.46 13.55 -21.18
N PRO A 55 -17.79 14.49 -21.88
CA PRO A 55 -18.32 15.03 -23.13
C PRO A 55 -18.35 14.02 -24.27
N GLU A 56 -17.39 13.08 -24.31
CA GLU A 56 -17.29 12.06 -25.38
C GLU A 56 -18.30 10.92 -25.24
N PHE A 57 -18.67 10.56 -24.01
CA PHE A 57 -19.50 9.39 -23.73
C PHE A 57 -20.82 9.69 -23.03
N GLY A 58 -20.98 10.88 -22.46
CA GLY A 58 -22.23 11.37 -21.87
C GLY A 58 -22.73 10.54 -20.69
N GLU A 59 -24.06 10.35 -20.65
CA GLU A 59 -24.76 9.65 -19.57
C GLU A 59 -24.30 8.19 -19.32
N PRO A 60 -24.01 7.36 -20.34
CA PRO A 60 -23.39 6.05 -20.15
C PRO A 60 -22.12 6.08 -19.30
N TYR A 61 -21.27 7.09 -19.50
CA TYR A 61 -20.04 7.24 -18.73
C TYR A 61 -20.33 7.57 -17.26
N LYS A 62 -21.25 8.48 -16.98
CA LYS A 62 -21.65 8.82 -15.59
C LYS A 62 -22.11 7.60 -14.81
N LYS A 63 -22.98 6.78 -15.42
CA LYS A 63 -23.48 5.54 -14.81
C LYS A 63 -22.37 4.52 -14.57
N LEU A 64 -21.40 4.43 -15.48
CA LEU A 64 -20.25 3.54 -15.32
C LEU A 64 -19.30 4.04 -14.23
N ARG A 65 -19.05 5.36 -14.19
CA ARG A 65 -18.22 6.03 -13.18
C ARG A 65 -18.79 5.77 -11.77
N GLU A 66 -20.09 5.96 -11.59
CA GLU A 66 -20.79 5.74 -10.31
C GLU A 66 -20.70 4.28 -9.83
N ARG A 67 -20.83 3.30 -10.75
CA ARG A 67 -20.90 1.87 -10.38
C ARG A 67 -19.52 1.21 -10.24
N SER A 68 -18.51 1.73 -10.91
CA SER A 68 -17.18 1.11 -10.92
C SER A 68 -16.35 1.55 -9.71
N PRO A 69 -15.53 0.65 -9.13
CA PRO A 69 -14.60 1.04 -8.06
C PRO A 69 -13.64 2.16 -8.49
N GLY A 70 -13.06 2.08 -9.69
CA GLY A 70 -12.15 3.09 -10.21
C GLY A 70 -12.85 4.42 -10.53
N GLY A 71 -14.09 4.41 -11.00
CA GLY A 71 -14.86 5.63 -11.22
C GLY A 71 -15.22 6.34 -9.91
N ARG A 72 -15.50 5.60 -8.83
CA ARG A 72 -15.66 6.18 -7.48
C ARG A 72 -14.38 6.81 -6.95
N VAL A 73 -13.20 6.27 -7.29
CA VAL A 73 -11.92 6.93 -7.01
C VAL A 73 -11.81 8.26 -7.78
N VAL A 74 -12.12 8.27 -9.09
CA VAL A 74 -12.13 9.51 -9.89
C VAL A 74 -13.04 10.57 -9.27
N THR A 75 -14.28 10.21 -8.95
CA THR A 75 -15.23 11.10 -8.26
C THR A 75 -14.75 11.52 -6.87
N GLY A 76 -14.06 10.66 -6.13
CA GLY A 76 -13.48 11.03 -4.84
C GLY A 76 -12.32 12.04 -4.96
N LEU A 77 -11.46 11.89 -5.97
CA LEU A 77 -10.36 12.83 -6.24
C LEU A 77 -10.85 14.20 -6.73
N GLU A 78 -12.06 14.28 -7.27
CA GLU A 78 -12.77 15.55 -7.51
C GLU A 78 -12.95 16.35 -6.22
N LEU A 79 -13.21 15.69 -5.07
CA LEU A 79 -13.34 16.38 -3.79
C LEU A 79 -12.05 17.12 -3.45
N VAL A 80 -10.90 16.44 -3.51
CA VAL A 80 -9.58 17.01 -3.22
C VAL A 80 -9.33 18.23 -4.09
N ARG A 81 -9.49 18.07 -5.41
CA ARG A 81 -9.33 19.19 -6.35
C ARG A 81 -10.23 20.36 -5.99
N ASN A 82 -11.51 20.10 -5.71
CA ASN A 82 -12.48 21.14 -5.44
C ASN A 82 -12.16 21.88 -4.14
N CYS A 83 -11.72 21.17 -3.11
CA CYS A 83 -11.29 21.80 -1.86
C CYS A 83 -10.00 22.61 -2.07
N GLU A 84 -8.98 22.05 -2.70
CA GLU A 84 -7.70 22.77 -2.90
C GLU A 84 -7.82 23.97 -3.87
N THR A 85 -8.83 23.99 -4.73
CA THR A 85 -9.06 25.13 -5.65
C THR A 85 -9.98 26.19 -5.05
N HIS A 86 -11.00 25.79 -4.29
CA HIS A 86 -12.12 26.67 -3.93
C HIS A 86 -12.38 26.80 -2.42
N SER A 87 -11.74 25.99 -1.59
CA SER A 87 -11.94 26.05 -0.13
C SER A 87 -11.42 27.38 0.41
N PRO A 88 -12.15 28.01 1.35
CA PRO A 88 -11.67 29.21 2.04
C PRO A 88 -10.57 28.91 3.06
N VAL A 89 -10.38 27.63 3.41
CA VAL A 89 -9.38 27.17 4.37
C VAL A 89 -8.41 26.20 3.70
N THR A 90 -7.14 26.28 4.09
CA THR A 90 -6.13 25.26 3.76
C THR A 90 -6.21 24.11 4.76
N PHE A 91 -5.88 22.90 4.33
CA PHE A 91 -5.82 21.73 5.20
C PHE A 91 -4.48 21.01 5.06
N ASP A 92 -3.53 21.40 5.90
CA ASP A 92 -2.15 20.90 5.84
C ASP A 92 -2.04 19.40 6.16
N ASP A 93 -3.05 18.82 6.81
CA ASP A 93 -3.12 17.40 7.17
C ASP A 93 -3.87 16.53 6.17
N LEU A 94 -4.08 17.02 4.94
CA LEU A 94 -4.67 16.23 3.86
C LEU A 94 -3.86 14.97 3.53
N LEU A 95 -2.54 15.04 3.68
CA LEU A 95 -1.64 13.91 3.56
C LEU A 95 -1.21 13.42 4.95
N VAL A 96 -1.46 12.15 5.23
CA VAL A 96 -1.06 11.48 6.48
C VAL A 96 0.05 10.48 6.15
N GLN A 97 1.19 10.60 6.83
CA GLN A 97 2.30 9.67 6.64
C GLN A 97 1.90 8.30 7.19
N ASN A 98 1.94 7.26 6.37
CA ASN A 98 1.69 5.89 6.81
C ASN A 98 3.00 5.13 7.07
N ARG A 99 3.94 5.22 6.13
CA ARG A 99 5.24 4.54 6.18
C ARG A 99 6.33 5.44 5.65
N ALA A 100 7.58 5.07 5.89
CA ALA A 100 8.72 5.65 5.19
C ALA A 100 9.75 4.58 4.86
N TYR A 101 10.37 4.70 3.69
CA TYR A 101 11.40 3.78 3.19
C TYR A 101 12.73 4.51 3.06
N SER A 102 13.82 3.84 3.42
CA SER A 102 15.16 4.34 3.11
C SER A 102 15.49 4.08 1.64
N VAL A 103 15.88 5.12 0.93
CA VAL A 103 16.26 5.08 -0.48
C VAL A 103 17.77 5.26 -0.56
N PRO A 104 18.52 4.25 -1.03
CA PRO A 104 19.94 4.37 -1.22
C PRO A 104 20.21 5.35 -2.36
N MET A 105 20.98 6.39 -2.08
CA MET A 105 21.44 7.35 -3.07
C MET A 105 22.90 7.08 -3.45
N ASN A 106 23.35 7.70 -4.53
CA ASN A 106 24.76 7.68 -4.90
C ASN A 106 25.64 8.20 -3.74
N ALA A 107 26.87 7.70 -3.65
CA ALA A 107 27.85 8.04 -2.61
C ALA A 107 27.49 7.61 -1.17
N GLY A 108 26.57 6.65 -1.00
CA GLY A 108 26.26 6.06 0.30
C GLY A 108 25.34 6.91 1.18
N ALA A 109 24.83 8.04 0.67
CA ALA A 109 23.78 8.81 1.31
C ALA A 109 22.44 8.03 1.25
N GLN A 110 21.57 8.29 2.22
CA GLN A 110 20.22 7.74 2.26
C GLN A 110 19.22 8.89 2.37
N VAL A 111 18.14 8.80 1.60
CA VAL A 111 16.99 9.71 1.72
C VAL A 111 15.78 8.90 2.16
N MET A 112 14.95 9.49 3.01
CA MET A 112 13.71 8.85 3.43
C MET A 112 12.59 9.22 2.47
N ARG A 113 11.99 8.21 1.81
CA ARG A 113 10.76 8.36 1.04
C ARG A 113 9.55 8.16 1.95
N ALA A 114 8.66 9.14 2.05
CA ALA A 114 7.42 8.98 2.79
C ALA A 114 6.30 8.39 1.91
N VAL A 115 5.56 7.40 2.44
CA VAL A 115 4.35 6.90 1.80
C VAL A 115 3.16 7.64 2.39
N TRP A 116 2.61 8.57 1.63
CA TRP A 116 1.47 9.37 2.05
C TRP A 116 0.14 8.71 1.68
N HIS A 117 -0.78 8.78 2.63
CA HIS A 117 -2.18 8.42 2.48
C HIS A 117 -3.04 9.67 2.51
N TRP A 118 -4.20 9.61 1.87
CA TRP A 118 -5.23 10.62 2.06
C TRP A 118 -5.76 10.58 3.49
N ALA A 119 -6.03 11.75 4.07
CA ALA A 119 -6.68 11.86 5.36
C ALA A 119 -8.00 11.07 5.40
N ASP A 120 -8.35 10.56 6.57
CA ASP A 120 -9.68 10.01 6.77
C ASP A 120 -10.73 11.12 6.61
N TYR A 121 -11.87 10.78 6.01
CA TYR A 121 -12.94 11.76 5.79
C TYR A 121 -13.40 12.42 7.10
N ALA A 122 -13.36 11.67 8.21
CA ALA A 122 -13.72 12.18 9.54
C ALA A 122 -12.78 13.27 10.08
N ASN A 123 -11.56 13.35 9.54
CA ASN A 123 -10.54 14.32 9.93
C ASN A 123 -10.55 15.58 9.05
N LEU A 124 -11.33 15.59 7.96
CA LEU A 124 -11.44 16.75 7.10
C LEU A 124 -12.22 17.87 7.79
N PRO A 125 -11.71 19.11 7.82
CA PRO A 125 -12.45 20.24 8.40
C PRO A 125 -13.80 20.43 7.72
N THR A 126 -14.83 20.76 8.50
CA THR A 126 -16.18 20.97 7.94
C THR A 126 -16.19 22.09 6.90
N ASP A 127 -15.43 23.16 7.13
CA ASP A 127 -15.32 24.29 6.20
C ASP A 127 -14.51 23.95 4.94
N TYR A 128 -13.67 22.91 5.00
CA TYR A 128 -12.91 22.40 3.87
C TYR A 128 -13.80 21.58 2.92
N VAL A 129 -14.67 20.72 3.48
CA VAL A 129 -15.60 19.87 2.69
C VAL A 129 -16.95 20.52 2.42
N GLY A 130 -17.31 21.55 3.17
CA GLY A 130 -18.55 22.31 3.06
C GLY A 130 -18.73 22.94 1.67
N LEU A 131 -19.96 23.34 1.37
CA LEU A 131 -20.24 24.18 0.20
C LEU A 131 -20.04 25.64 0.58
N CYS A 132 -19.45 26.42 -0.32
CA CYS A 132 -19.42 27.87 -0.22
C CYS A 132 -20.84 28.42 -0.47
N GLY A 133 -21.60 28.58 0.61
CA GLY A 133 -22.74 29.50 0.71
C GLY A 133 -24.13 28.96 0.32
N PRO A 134 -25.20 29.66 0.79
CA PRO A 134 -26.60 29.32 0.55
C PRO A 134 -27.03 29.40 -0.92
N ASP A 135 -26.25 30.09 -1.78
CA ASP A 135 -26.56 30.34 -3.19
C ASP A 135 -26.10 29.21 -4.15
N SER A 136 -25.53 28.12 -3.62
CA SER A 136 -25.13 26.96 -4.42
C SER A 136 -26.34 26.32 -5.10
N SER A 137 -26.24 26.06 -6.42
CA SER A 137 -27.29 25.37 -7.16
C SER A 137 -27.51 23.93 -6.68
N GLU A 138 -28.70 23.37 -6.89
CA GLU A 138 -28.99 21.96 -6.57
C GLU A 138 -28.07 20.97 -7.31
N PHE A 139 -27.65 21.33 -8.51
CA PHE A 139 -26.66 20.56 -9.27
C PHE A 139 -25.30 20.53 -8.55
N GLN A 140 -24.78 21.69 -8.12
CA GLN A 140 -23.53 21.78 -7.37
C GLN A 140 -23.62 21.04 -6.03
N LYS A 141 -24.75 21.12 -5.34
CA LYS A 141 -25.00 20.34 -4.11
C LYS A 141 -24.93 18.85 -4.35
N ARG A 142 -25.52 18.36 -5.45
CA ARG A 142 -25.49 16.93 -5.80
C ARG A 142 -24.09 16.47 -6.18
N ALA A 143 -23.41 17.18 -7.08
CA ALA A 143 -22.04 16.85 -7.48
C ALA A 143 -21.10 16.82 -6.27
N ARG A 144 -21.22 17.77 -5.34
CA ARG A 144 -20.44 17.78 -4.09
C ARG A 144 -20.74 16.57 -3.20
N LYS A 145 -22.00 16.17 -3.06
CA LYS A 145 -22.36 14.96 -2.30
C LYS A 145 -21.79 13.70 -2.92
N GLU A 146 -21.82 13.60 -4.25
CA GLU A 146 -21.22 12.48 -4.99
C GLU A 146 -19.70 12.42 -4.75
N ALA A 147 -19.00 13.57 -4.87
CA ALA A 147 -17.56 13.67 -4.60
C ALA A 147 -17.20 13.32 -3.14
N GLN A 148 -17.99 13.80 -2.17
CA GLN A 148 -17.81 13.45 -0.75
C GLN A 148 -18.01 11.95 -0.48
N HIS A 149 -19.02 11.35 -1.10
CA HIS A 149 -19.26 9.91 -0.98
C HIS A 149 -18.15 9.09 -1.63
N GLY A 150 -17.73 9.45 -2.86
CA GLY A 150 -16.61 8.81 -3.55
C GLY A 150 -15.32 8.90 -2.75
N TYR A 151 -15.04 10.06 -2.13
CA TYR A 151 -13.86 10.22 -1.28
C TYR A 151 -13.93 9.30 -0.06
N ARG A 152 -15.04 9.36 0.69
CA ARG A 152 -15.22 8.56 1.91
C ARG A 152 -15.10 7.07 1.65
N ASP A 153 -15.66 6.59 0.55
CA ASP A 153 -15.77 5.17 0.27
C ASP A 153 -14.55 4.58 -0.46
N SER A 154 -13.81 5.40 -1.22
CA SER A 154 -12.80 4.89 -2.17
C SER A 154 -11.46 5.60 -2.16
N VAL A 155 -11.30 6.71 -1.42
CA VAL A 155 -10.07 7.53 -1.37
C VAL A 155 -9.53 7.68 0.05
N ALA A 156 -10.39 8.00 1.02
CA ALA A 156 -10.03 8.23 2.42
C ALA A 156 -9.18 7.09 3.00
N GLY A 157 -8.09 7.44 3.68
CA GLY A 157 -7.18 6.49 4.32
C GLY A 157 -6.34 5.64 3.35
N ARG A 158 -6.52 5.76 2.03
CA ARG A 158 -5.74 5.00 1.03
C ARG A 158 -4.49 5.76 0.61
N SER A 159 -3.48 5.02 0.16
CA SER A 159 -2.26 5.58 -0.43
C SER A 159 -2.60 6.45 -1.64
N VAL A 160 -2.00 7.65 -1.69
CA VAL A 160 -2.23 8.62 -2.78
C VAL A 160 -1.89 7.98 -4.12
N VAL A 161 -0.72 7.35 -4.24
CA VAL A 161 -0.32 6.69 -5.48
C VAL A 161 -1.23 5.51 -5.84
N GLU A 162 -1.77 4.80 -4.82
CA GLU A 162 -2.77 3.75 -4.98
C GLU A 162 -4.17 4.25 -5.37
N THR A 163 -4.46 5.54 -5.24
CA THR A 163 -5.67 6.13 -5.83
C THR A 163 -5.41 6.68 -7.24
N LEU A 164 -4.24 7.28 -7.48
CA LEU A 164 -3.94 7.89 -8.78
C LEU A 164 -3.84 6.85 -9.92
N PHE A 165 -3.19 5.70 -9.71
CA PHE A 165 -3.28 4.64 -10.72
C PHE A 165 -4.63 3.91 -10.79
N ASP A 166 -5.51 3.99 -9.78
CA ASP A 166 -6.87 3.45 -9.88
C ASP A 166 -7.67 4.31 -10.85
N ALA A 167 -7.50 5.63 -10.76
CA ALA A 167 -8.02 6.58 -11.73
C ALA A 167 -7.42 6.36 -13.12
N GLU A 168 -6.08 6.22 -13.25
CA GLU A 168 -5.45 5.91 -14.54
C GLU A 168 -6.02 4.62 -15.14
N ARG A 169 -6.11 3.54 -14.36
CA ARG A 169 -6.65 2.25 -14.78
C ARG A 169 -8.11 2.35 -15.21
N PHE A 170 -8.92 3.15 -14.52
CA PHE A 170 -10.30 3.40 -14.92
C PHE A 170 -10.36 4.02 -16.32
N PHE A 171 -9.59 5.08 -16.60
CA PHE A 171 -9.56 5.68 -17.93
C PHE A 171 -9.02 4.73 -19.01
N LEU A 172 -8.02 3.91 -18.68
CA LEU A 172 -7.51 2.85 -19.57
C LEU A 172 -8.59 1.80 -19.90
N SER A 173 -9.47 1.50 -18.95
CA SER A 173 -10.56 0.53 -19.17
C SER A 173 -11.64 1.05 -20.13
N LEU A 174 -11.79 2.38 -20.22
CA LEU A 174 -12.77 3.03 -21.10
C LEU A 174 -12.26 3.17 -22.53
N GLU A 175 -10.96 3.42 -22.70
CA GLU A 175 -10.33 3.54 -24.01
C GLU A 175 -8.97 2.80 -23.99
N PRO A 176 -8.97 1.50 -24.35
CA PRO A 176 -7.76 0.67 -24.34
C PRO A 176 -6.64 1.19 -25.23
N ARG A 177 -6.93 2.02 -26.24
CA ARG A 177 -5.88 2.67 -27.08
C ARG A 177 -5.00 3.65 -26.30
N LEU A 178 -5.43 4.07 -25.10
CA LEU A 178 -4.62 4.87 -24.18
C LEU A 178 -3.55 4.02 -23.46
N ALA A 179 -3.69 2.69 -23.49
CA ALA A 179 -2.68 1.80 -22.97
C ALA A 179 -1.43 1.89 -23.85
N VAL A 180 -0.29 2.12 -23.21
CA VAL A 180 0.99 2.16 -23.90
C VAL A 180 1.79 0.96 -23.47
N ALA A 181 2.51 0.34 -24.41
CA ALA A 181 3.42 -0.76 -24.09
C ALA A 181 4.40 -0.34 -22.99
N LEU A 182 4.57 -1.19 -21.98
CA LEU A 182 5.61 -1.03 -20.95
C LEU A 182 6.97 -0.98 -21.65
N ARG A 183 7.70 0.14 -21.55
CA ARG A 183 9.08 0.24 -22.05
C ARG A 183 10.03 0.51 -20.88
N PRO A 184 10.76 -0.52 -20.39
CA PRO A 184 11.86 -0.35 -19.42
C PRO A 184 13.14 0.06 -20.17
N ALA A 185 14.23 0.56 -19.58
CA ALA A 185 14.69 0.59 -18.19
C ALA A 185 15.11 2.03 -17.77
N LEU A 186 15.12 2.31 -16.46
CA LEU A 186 15.48 3.58 -15.79
C LEU A 186 16.88 4.16 -16.14
N ARG A 187 17.61 3.56 -17.09
CA ARG A 187 18.93 3.98 -17.60
C ARG A 187 18.96 5.41 -18.15
N TYR A 188 17.81 6.01 -18.40
CA TYR A 188 17.67 7.37 -18.93
C TYR A 188 17.02 8.31 -17.91
N SER A 189 17.48 8.23 -16.67
CA SER A 189 17.19 9.26 -15.68
C SER A 189 18.26 10.35 -15.78
N PHE A 190 17.86 11.62 -15.73
CA PHE A 190 18.80 12.72 -15.51
C PHE A 190 18.86 13.02 -14.02
N ALA A 191 20.04 13.44 -13.59
CA ALA A 191 20.35 13.86 -12.24
C ALA A 191 19.94 15.32 -12.06
N GLU A 192 19.01 15.61 -11.16
CA GLU A 192 18.87 16.96 -10.62
C GLU A 192 19.81 17.09 -9.42
N VAL A 193 20.72 18.06 -9.48
CA VAL A 193 21.67 18.36 -8.40
C VAL A 193 21.09 19.56 -7.65
N GLN A 194 20.71 19.37 -6.39
CA GLN A 194 20.40 20.49 -5.51
C GLN A 194 21.70 21.19 -5.14
N GLU A 195 21.75 22.52 -5.28
CA GLU A 195 22.99 23.33 -5.17
C GLU A 195 23.73 23.18 -3.83
N ASP A 196 23.10 22.61 -2.79
CA ASP A 196 23.68 22.40 -1.46
C ASP A 196 23.68 20.94 -0.97
N ALA A 197 23.30 19.96 -1.80
CA ALA A 197 23.24 18.54 -1.41
C ALA A 197 24.00 17.63 -2.37
N LEU A 198 24.81 16.71 -1.83
CA LEU A 198 25.39 15.57 -2.58
C LEU A 198 24.32 14.56 -3.08
N THR A 199 23.04 14.86 -2.83
CA THR A 199 21.90 14.03 -3.19
C THR A 199 21.50 14.28 -4.63
N VAL A 200 21.80 13.31 -5.49
CA VAL A 200 21.38 13.32 -6.89
C VAL A 200 20.06 12.58 -7.03
N LEU A 201 19.00 13.30 -7.41
CA LEU A 201 17.69 12.69 -7.73
C LEU A 201 17.64 12.34 -9.22
N HIS A 202 17.46 11.06 -9.50
CA HIS A 202 17.34 10.52 -10.86
C HIS A 202 15.90 10.63 -11.35
N ARG A 203 15.58 11.59 -12.23
CA ARG A 203 14.24 11.76 -12.84
C ARG A 203 14.20 11.18 -14.26
N PRO A 204 13.17 10.42 -14.68
CA PRO A 204 13.10 9.88 -16.04
C PRO A 204 13.03 11.04 -17.03
N LEU A 205 13.70 10.92 -18.18
CA LEU A 205 13.64 11.95 -19.23
C LEU A 205 12.19 12.33 -19.56
N GLU A 206 11.91 13.63 -19.54
CA GLU A 206 10.61 14.15 -19.98
C GLU A 206 10.32 13.70 -21.41
N GLY A 207 9.14 13.11 -21.63
CA GLY A 207 8.73 12.58 -22.93
C GLY A 207 8.56 11.06 -23.00
N PHE A 208 8.65 10.34 -21.88
CA PHE A 208 8.36 8.91 -21.82
C PHE A 208 6.92 8.61 -22.29
N VAL A 209 6.82 8.02 -23.49
CA VAL A 209 5.60 7.40 -24.02
C VAL A 209 5.62 5.93 -23.57
N GLY A 210 5.17 5.70 -22.34
CA GLY A 210 5.04 4.38 -21.72
C GLY A 210 3.90 4.37 -20.69
N ALA A 211 3.51 3.18 -20.21
CA ALA A 211 2.93 3.08 -18.87
C ALA A 211 3.89 3.72 -17.87
N VAL A 212 3.43 4.26 -16.75
CA VAL A 212 4.33 4.79 -15.70
C VAL A 212 4.86 3.59 -14.92
N PRO A 213 6.13 3.19 -15.07
CA PRO A 213 6.83 2.48 -14.01
C PRO A 213 7.31 3.51 -12.99
N LEU A 214 6.87 3.39 -11.74
CA LEU A 214 7.54 4.07 -10.65
C LEU A 214 9.00 3.57 -10.55
N PRO A 215 9.97 4.40 -10.14
CA PRO A 215 11.36 3.98 -10.01
C PRO A 215 11.54 2.85 -9.00
N ASP A 216 12.23 1.78 -9.39
CA ASP A 216 12.50 0.60 -8.54
C ASP A 216 13.52 0.87 -7.41
N LEU A 217 13.88 2.13 -7.18
CA LEU A 217 14.88 2.53 -6.19
C LEU A 217 14.36 2.43 -4.75
N SER A 218 13.04 2.41 -4.56
CA SER A 218 12.40 2.33 -3.24
C SER A 218 10.92 1.96 -3.28
N ASN A 219 10.45 1.33 -4.37
CA ASN A 219 9.12 0.75 -4.35
C ASN A 219 9.19 -0.55 -3.58
N HIS A 220 8.38 -0.65 -2.54
CA HIS A 220 8.24 -1.91 -1.85
C HIS A 220 7.34 -2.83 -2.69
N TRP A 221 7.45 -4.15 -2.53
CA TRP A 221 6.71 -5.11 -3.37
C TRP A 221 5.18 -5.05 -3.18
N ASP A 222 4.75 -4.37 -2.12
CA ASP A 222 3.37 -4.05 -1.78
C ASP A 222 2.93 -2.66 -2.27
N GLU A 223 3.70 -2.02 -3.15
CA GLU A 223 3.30 -0.85 -3.92
C GLU A 223 3.18 -1.23 -5.39
N ARG A 224 2.13 -0.76 -6.06
CA ARG A 224 2.06 -0.98 -7.51
C ARG A 224 2.99 0.00 -8.20
N THR A 225 3.79 -0.53 -9.11
CA THR A 225 4.68 0.30 -9.93
C THR A 225 3.98 0.85 -11.17
N THR A 226 2.76 0.36 -11.50
CA THR A 226 2.01 0.77 -12.69
C THR A 226 0.50 0.52 -12.53
N ALA A 227 -0.33 1.29 -13.23
CA ALA A 227 -1.79 1.13 -13.29
C ALA A 227 -2.28 -0.21 -13.84
N LEU A 228 -1.44 -0.90 -14.63
CA LEU A 228 -1.78 -2.21 -15.19
C LEU A 228 -1.64 -3.34 -14.17
N ALA A 229 -0.90 -3.12 -13.08
CA ALA A 229 -0.77 -4.09 -12.01
C ALA A 229 -2.06 -4.16 -11.17
N PRO A 230 -2.35 -5.30 -10.52
CA PRO A 230 -3.40 -5.35 -9.50
C PRO A 230 -3.18 -4.30 -8.39
N PRO A 231 -4.24 -3.71 -7.81
CA PRO A 231 -4.12 -2.84 -6.65
C PRO A 231 -3.35 -3.52 -5.53
N ALA A 232 -2.40 -2.81 -4.93
CA ALA A 232 -1.44 -3.44 -4.05
C ALA A 232 -2.05 -3.81 -2.68
N ASP A 233 -2.98 -2.99 -2.19
CA ASP A 233 -3.82 -3.26 -1.02
C ASP A 233 -4.46 -4.66 -1.06
N ARG A 234 -5.11 -5.01 -2.16
CA ARG A 234 -5.74 -6.32 -2.36
C ARG A 234 -4.74 -7.42 -2.66
N TYR A 235 -3.65 -7.10 -3.36
CA TYR A 235 -2.62 -8.10 -3.68
C TYR A 235 -1.98 -8.63 -2.41
N VAL A 236 -1.65 -7.75 -1.48
CA VAL A 236 -0.98 -8.05 -0.22
C VAL A 236 -1.91 -8.80 0.71
N GLU A 237 -3.16 -8.35 0.88
CA GLU A 237 -4.18 -9.09 1.61
C GLU A 237 -4.35 -10.51 1.07
N ASN A 238 -4.43 -10.66 -0.27
CA ASN A 238 -4.55 -11.96 -0.91
C ASN A 238 -3.27 -12.79 -0.78
N LEU A 239 -2.11 -12.16 -0.72
CA LEU A 239 -0.84 -12.84 -0.50
C LEU A 239 -0.74 -13.34 0.94
N VAL A 240 -1.12 -12.53 1.93
CA VAL A 240 -1.24 -12.96 3.34
C VAL A 240 -2.26 -14.07 3.48
N LYS A 241 -3.45 -13.95 2.87
CA LYS A 241 -4.46 -15.01 2.90
C LYS A 241 -3.96 -16.32 2.28
N ARG A 242 -3.16 -16.25 1.22
CA ARG A 242 -2.50 -17.42 0.63
C ARG A 242 -1.42 -17.97 1.57
N LYS A 243 -0.55 -17.11 2.09
CA LYS A 243 0.56 -17.49 2.98
C LYS A 243 0.11 -18.03 4.34
N ASN A 244 -1.06 -17.62 4.82
CA ASN A 244 -1.74 -18.21 5.97
C ASN A 244 -2.15 -19.68 5.77
N LYS A 245 -2.22 -20.13 4.51
CA LYS A 245 -2.60 -21.50 4.15
C LYS A 245 -1.39 -22.34 3.72
N ASP A 246 -0.34 -21.70 3.21
CA ASP A 246 0.92 -22.36 2.87
C ASP A 246 1.64 -22.77 4.15
N VAL A 247 2.32 -23.92 4.16
CA VAL A 247 3.25 -24.24 5.25
C VAL A 247 4.44 -23.25 5.26
N PRO A 248 5.04 -22.95 6.42
CA PRO A 248 6.22 -22.10 6.48
C PRO A 248 7.43 -22.71 5.76
N ALA A 249 8.43 -21.87 5.44
CA ALA A 249 9.71 -22.33 4.92
C ALA A 249 10.56 -23.06 5.97
N GLY A 250 11.52 -23.86 5.51
CA GLY A 250 12.33 -24.77 6.33
C GLY A 250 11.66 -26.12 6.56
N GLU A 251 12.40 -27.10 7.07
CA GLU A 251 11.84 -28.44 7.35
C GLU A 251 11.00 -28.47 8.63
N LYS A 252 11.41 -27.68 9.63
CA LYS A 252 10.75 -27.55 10.93
C LYS A 252 11.10 -26.21 11.58
N ARG A 253 10.31 -25.78 12.55
CA ARG A 253 10.54 -24.57 13.36
C ARG A 253 10.82 -24.91 14.81
N PHE A 254 11.86 -24.30 15.37
CA PHE A 254 12.19 -24.38 16.80
C PHE A 254 11.40 -23.31 17.56
N VAL A 255 10.68 -23.74 18.58
CA VAL A 255 9.94 -22.87 19.50
C VAL A 255 10.82 -22.62 20.71
N THR A 256 11.22 -21.37 20.90
CA THR A 256 12.15 -20.99 21.98
C THR A 256 11.49 -20.14 23.05
N HIS A 257 10.41 -19.41 22.71
CA HIS A 257 9.73 -18.55 23.66
C HIS A 257 8.21 -18.60 23.50
N LYS A 258 7.49 -18.40 24.61
CA LYS A 258 6.05 -18.14 24.60
C LYS A 258 5.75 -16.65 24.64
N ILE A 259 4.68 -16.24 23.97
CA ILE A 259 4.22 -14.85 23.94
C ILE A 259 2.93 -14.78 24.75
N VAL A 260 2.96 -13.99 25.82
CA VAL A 260 1.87 -13.86 26.78
C VAL A 260 1.22 -12.49 26.62
N SER A 261 -0.12 -12.44 26.63
CA SER A 261 -0.90 -11.21 26.74
C SER A 261 -1.93 -11.38 27.85
N GLY A 262 -1.87 -10.50 28.86
CA GLY A 262 -2.62 -10.66 30.10
C GLY A 262 -2.24 -11.97 30.82
N GLN A 263 -3.21 -12.86 31.02
CA GLN A 263 -3.01 -14.15 31.68
C GLN A 263 -2.86 -15.34 30.70
N GLY A 264 -2.93 -15.09 29.39
CA GLY A 264 -2.97 -16.15 28.38
C GLY A 264 -1.78 -16.14 27.43
N VAL A 265 -1.39 -17.32 26.96
CA VAL A 265 -0.45 -17.45 25.83
C VAL A 265 -1.21 -17.15 24.54
N VAL A 266 -0.74 -16.17 23.78
CA VAL A 266 -1.35 -15.74 22.51
C VAL A 266 -0.58 -16.22 21.28
N GLY A 267 0.69 -16.59 21.47
CA GLY A 267 1.58 -16.99 20.39
C GLY A 267 2.89 -17.53 20.90
N TYR A 268 3.77 -17.83 19.95
CA TYR A 268 5.10 -18.32 20.20
C TYR A 268 6.08 -17.69 19.22
N SER A 269 7.35 -17.72 19.57
CA SER A 269 8.45 -17.31 18.69
C SER A 269 9.61 -18.26 18.80
N GLY A 270 10.46 -18.24 17.78
CA GLY A 270 11.74 -18.92 17.79
C GLY A 270 12.44 -18.77 16.47
N ASP A 271 13.13 -19.81 16.04
CA ASP A 271 13.95 -19.79 14.84
C ASP A 271 13.64 -20.96 13.90
N VAL A 272 14.02 -20.79 12.64
CA VAL A 272 14.02 -21.81 11.61
C VAL A 272 15.38 -21.84 10.96
N GLU A 273 15.92 -23.03 10.76
CA GLU A 273 17.10 -23.23 9.95
C GLU A 273 16.70 -23.22 8.48
N THR A 274 17.30 -22.33 7.70
CA THR A 274 17.09 -22.25 6.25
C THR A 274 17.92 -23.31 5.53
N ALA A 275 17.63 -23.52 4.24
CA ALA A 275 18.44 -24.41 3.39
C ALA A 275 19.91 -23.96 3.26
N THR A 276 20.22 -22.71 3.60
CA THR A 276 21.58 -22.15 3.63
C THR A 276 22.29 -22.33 4.97
N GLY A 277 21.63 -22.92 5.98
CA GLY A 277 22.14 -23.06 7.35
C GLY A 277 22.07 -21.77 8.17
N GLU A 278 21.31 -20.77 7.71
CA GLU A 278 21.09 -19.54 8.45
C GLU A 278 19.89 -19.70 9.39
N HIS A 279 19.96 -19.11 10.59
CA HIS A 279 18.83 -19.09 11.51
C HIS A 279 17.99 -17.84 11.28
N MET A 280 16.72 -18.04 10.96
CA MET A 280 15.75 -16.98 10.81
C MET A 280 14.75 -16.97 11.95
N ALA A 281 14.60 -15.82 12.61
CA ALA A 281 13.63 -15.67 13.68
C ALA A 281 12.19 -15.52 13.15
N TRP A 282 11.23 -16.15 13.80
CA TRP A 282 9.80 -16.10 13.49
C TRP A 282 8.94 -15.81 14.73
N VAL A 283 7.73 -15.29 14.51
CA VAL A 283 6.72 -15.06 15.55
C VAL A 283 5.31 -15.28 14.99
N GLU A 284 4.50 -16.10 15.66
CA GLU A 284 3.15 -16.44 15.19
C GLU A 284 2.16 -16.69 16.33
N ARG A 285 0.86 -16.47 16.06
CA ARG A 285 -0.21 -16.85 17.00
C ARG A 285 -0.33 -18.36 17.11
N SER A 286 -0.76 -18.84 18.28
CA SER A 286 -0.97 -20.28 18.54
C SER A 286 -1.93 -20.92 17.52
N ALA A 287 -2.96 -20.17 17.10
CA ALA A 287 -3.91 -20.64 16.08
C ALA A 287 -3.32 -20.79 14.67
N GLN A 288 -2.25 -20.07 14.32
CA GLN A 288 -1.56 -20.27 13.05
C GLN A 288 -0.67 -21.52 13.13
N ILE A 289 0.13 -21.65 14.19
CA ILE A 289 0.97 -22.84 14.43
C ILE A 289 0.12 -24.12 14.45
N ALA A 290 -1.04 -24.10 15.12
CA ALA A 290 -1.94 -25.25 15.17
C ALA A 290 -2.47 -25.65 13.78
N ARG A 291 -2.72 -24.67 12.89
CA ARG A 291 -3.13 -24.95 11.50
C ARG A 291 -1.97 -25.52 10.67
N ASP A 292 -0.77 -25.01 10.88
CA ASP A 292 0.43 -25.47 10.17
C ASP A 292 0.76 -26.93 10.56
N ILE A 293 0.66 -27.27 11.85
CA ILE A 293 0.81 -28.65 12.34
C ILE A 293 -0.22 -29.58 11.70
N ARG A 294 -1.48 -29.17 11.60
CA ARG A 294 -2.53 -29.95 10.92
C ARG A 294 -2.30 -30.09 9.42
N ALA A 295 -1.60 -29.12 8.80
CA ALA A 295 -1.16 -29.20 7.41
C ALA A 295 0.09 -30.08 7.23
N GLY A 296 0.62 -30.65 8.31
CA GLY A 296 1.76 -31.57 8.31
C GLY A 296 3.11 -30.92 8.58
N TYR A 297 3.15 -29.63 8.93
CA TYR A 297 4.41 -28.93 9.24
C TYR A 297 4.86 -29.16 10.67
N GLN A 298 6.17 -29.26 10.90
CA GLN A 298 6.72 -29.60 12.21
C GLN A 298 7.15 -28.37 13.00
N TYR A 299 6.69 -28.30 14.24
CA TYR A 299 7.21 -27.40 15.27
C TYR A 299 7.83 -28.26 16.37
N VAL A 300 8.97 -27.84 16.89
CA VAL A 300 9.71 -28.58 17.92
C VAL A 300 10.16 -27.67 19.05
N VAL A 301 10.24 -28.20 20.26
CA VAL A 301 10.94 -27.57 21.38
C VAL A 301 12.25 -28.33 21.59
N ALA A 302 13.38 -27.62 21.61
CA ALA A 302 14.68 -28.22 21.91
C ALA A 302 14.84 -28.38 23.43
N LEU A 303 15.25 -29.57 23.88
CA LEU A 303 15.57 -29.88 25.27
C LEU A 303 16.92 -30.60 25.32
N GLY A 304 18.01 -29.83 25.43
CA GLY A 304 19.36 -30.40 25.27
C GLY A 304 19.56 -30.88 23.83
N ASP A 305 19.90 -32.16 23.67
CA ASP A 305 20.07 -32.80 22.35
C ASP A 305 18.76 -33.41 21.81
N ASP A 306 17.67 -33.37 22.59
CA ASP A 306 16.38 -33.94 22.22
C ASP A 306 15.47 -32.88 21.57
N GLU A 307 14.71 -33.30 20.56
CA GLU A 307 13.67 -32.50 19.93
C GLU A 307 12.29 -33.06 20.24
N ILE A 308 11.45 -32.24 20.85
CA ILE A 308 10.09 -32.63 21.25
C ILE A 308 9.10 -32.02 20.28
N LEU A 309 8.37 -32.86 19.56
CA LEU A 309 7.35 -32.42 18.62
C LEU A 309 6.19 -31.71 19.35
N VAL A 310 5.84 -30.54 18.83
CA VAL A 310 4.65 -29.81 19.24
C VAL A 310 3.44 -30.45 18.55
N ALA A 311 2.44 -30.81 19.35
CA ALA A 311 1.17 -31.31 18.88
C ALA A 311 0.09 -30.22 18.97
N ALA A 312 -0.88 -30.27 18.06
CA ALA A 312 -2.05 -29.40 18.06
C ALA A 312 -3.33 -30.24 18.27
N SER A 313 -4.11 -29.89 19.30
CA SER A 313 -5.43 -30.47 19.54
C SER A 313 -6.48 -29.89 18.57
N ASP A 314 -7.68 -30.49 18.53
CA ASP A 314 -8.82 -30.02 17.71
C ASP A 314 -9.28 -28.59 18.07
N ASN A 315 -9.06 -28.16 19.31
CA ASN A 315 -9.40 -26.82 19.79
C ASN A 315 -8.28 -25.78 19.58
N LEU A 316 -7.29 -26.08 18.72
CA LEU A 316 -6.11 -25.24 18.44
C LEU A 316 -5.22 -24.99 19.67
N VAL A 317 -5.35 -25.82 20.71
CA VAL A 317 -4.44 -25.81 21.86
C VAL A 317 -3.18 -26.57 21.48
N LEU A 318 -2.02 -25.96 21.73
CA LEU A 318 -0.70 -26.53 21.47
C LEU A 318 -0.12 -27.15 22.74
N SER A 319 0.65 -28.22 22.59
CA SER A 319 1.35 -28.88 23.70
C SER A 319 2.58 -29.62 23.19
N ALA A 320 3.62 -29.73 24.01
CA ALA A 320 4.81 -30.54 23.75
C ALA A 320 5.15 -31.36 25.00
N PHE A 321 4.54 -32.53 25.13
CA PHE A 321 4.66 -33.35 26.35
C PHE A 321 5.89 -34.25 26.35
N ILE A 322 6.68 -34.18 27.43
CA ILE A 322 7.71 -35.17 27.77
C ILE A 322 7.63 -35.47 29.26
N GLY A 323 7.64 -36.74 29.65
CA GLY A 323 7.62 -37.14 31.07
C GLY A 323 6.46 -36.55 31.89
N GLY A 324 5.31 -36.27 31.27
CA GLY A 324 4.13 -35.68 31.91
C GLY A 324 4.18 -34.15 32.09
N ARG A 325 5.17 -33.48 31.52
CA ARG A 325 5.33 -32.01 31.55
C ARG A 325 5.13 -31.43 30.15
N ASP A 326 4.43 -30.30 30.06
CA ASP A 326 4.27 -29.58 28.80
C ASP A 326 5.39 -28.55 28.64
N MET A 327 6.35 -28.87 27.78
CA MET A 327 7.54 -28.04 27.59
C MET A 327 7.21 -26.65 27.04
N LEU A 328 6.11 -26.49 26.28
CA LEU A 328 5.68 -25.16 25.81
C LEU A 328 5.29 -24.24 26.96
N MET A 329 4.73 -24.80 28.03
CA MET A 329 4.33 -24.04 29.21
C MET A 329 5.53 -23.69 30.09
N GLU A 330 6.60 -24.49 30.02
CA GLU A 330 7.86 -24.26 30.72
C GLU A 330 8.79 -23.26 30.00
N LEU A 331 8.57 -22.98 28.70
CA LEU A 331 9.32 -21.96 27.98
C LEU A 331 9.28 -20.60 28.67
N ASP A 332 10.40 -19.90 28.63
CA ASP A 332 10.46 -18.51 29.07
C ASP A 332 9.53 -17.64 28.22
N GLY A 333 8.98 -16.60 28.86
CA GLY A 333 8.35 -15.53 28.12
C GLY A 333 9.37 -14.89 27.19
N ALA A 334 8.97 -14.50 25.98
CA ALA A 334 9.83 -13.72 25.10
C ALA A 334 10.36 -12.50 25.88
N PRO A 335 11.68 -12.23 25.87
CA PRO A 335 12.27 -11.19 26.70
C PRO A 335 11.64 -9.82 26.35
N ASP A 336 10.99 -9.22 27.36
CA ASP A 336 10.28 -7.94 27.34
C ASP A 336 9.06 -7.86 26.38
N SER A 337 8.43 -6.67 26.32
CA SER A 337 7.28 -6.37 25.43
C SER A 337 7.52 -6.72 23.96
N ARG A 338 8.78 -6.94 23.57
CA ARG A 338 9.25 -7.24 22.20
C ARG A 338 8.58 -8.45 21.57
N GLY A 339 8.20 -9.49 22.31
CA GLY A 339 7.48 -10.63 21.72
C GLY A 339 6.11 -10.22 21.21
N LEU A 340 5.37 -9.46 22.02
CA LEU A 340 4.05 -8.94 21.68
C LEU A 340 4.15 -7.81 20.66
N ASP A 341 5.11 -6.90 20.80
CA ASP A 341 5.37 -5.80 19.87
C ASP A 341 5.76 -6.34 18.49
N ARG A 342 6.58 -7.38 18.42
CA ARG A 342 6.96 -8.03 17.16
C ARG A 342 5.79 -8.79 16.54
N LEU A 343 4.96 -9.45 17.35
CA LEU A 343 3.71 -10.06 16.87
C LEU A 343 2.79 -8.98 16.27
N HIS A 344 2.58 -7.88 16.97
CA HIS A 344 1.80 -6.74 16.47
C HIS A 344 2.42 -6.11 15.22
N ALA A 345 3.75 -6.01 15.15
CA ALA A 345 4.44 -5.51 13.96
C ALA A 345 4.19 -6.43 12.76
N VAL A 346 4.36 -7.74 12.91
CA VAL A 346 4.10 -8.71 11.83
C VAL A 346 2.63 -8.69 11.38
N GLU A 347 1.70 -8.37 12.28
CA GLU A 347 0.28 -8.20 11.95
C GLU A 347 -0.05 -6.86 11.27
N ALA A 348 0.65 -5.79 11.66
CA ALA A 348 0.49 -4.46 11.09
C ALA A 348 1.21 -4.30 9.73
N TYR A 349 2.25 -5.10 9.49
CA TYR A 349 3.08 -5.10 8.29
C TYR A 349 3.00 -6.47 7.61
N PRO A 350 1.99 -6.68 6.74
CA PRO A 350 1.78 -7.91 5.96
C PRO A 350 3.02 -8.47 5.28
N ASP A 351 3.94 -7.60 4.92
CA ASP A 351 5.14 -7.94 4.22
C ASP A 351 6.20 -8.63 5.08
N LEU A 352 6.36 -8.18 6.32
CA LEU A 352 7.17 -8.87 7.32
C LEU A 352 6.63 -10.28 7.54
N TYR A 353 5.30 -10.43 7.58
CA TYR A 353 4.68 -11.74 7.70
C TYR A 353 4.99 -12.66 6.50
N VAL A 354 4.84 -12.15 5.28
CA VAL A 354 5.11 -12.93 4.06
C VAL A 354 6.59 -13.31 3.96
N SER A 355 7.50 -12.38 4.27
CA SER A 355 8.94 -12.63 4.28
C SER A 355 9.31 -13.69 5.31
N MET A 356 8.83 -13.54 6.55
CA MET A 356 9.05 -14.51 7.64
C MET A 356 8.58 -15.92 7.27
N ARG A 357 7.45 -16.07 6.55
CA ARG A 357 6.96 -17.39 6.12
C ARG A 357 7.66 -17.96 4.90
N ARG A 358 8.32 -17.13 4.07
CA ARG A 358 9.02 -17.60 2.86
C ARG A 358 10.44 -18.09 3.13
N GLY A 359 11.06 -17.68 4.23
CA GLY A 359 12.52 -17.74 4.33
C GLY A 359 13.13 -16.68 3.39
N PHE A 360 14.27 -16.11 3.76
CA PHE A 360 15.01 -15.22 2.87
C PHE A 360 15.75 -16.02 1.79
#